data_AF-A0A078R552-F1
#
_entry.id   AF-A0A078R552-F1
#
_cell.length_a   1.000
_cell.length_b   1.000
_cell.length_c   1.000
_cell.angle_alpha   90.00
_cell.angle_beta   90.00
_cell.angle_gamma   90.00
#
_symmetry.space_group_name_H-M   'P 1'
#
loop_
_entity.id
_entity.type
_entity.pdbx_description
1 polymer ?
#
loop_
_entity_poly.entity_id
_entity_poly.type
_entity_poly.pdbx_seq_one_letter_code
_entity_poly.pdbx_strand_id
1 'polypeptide(L)' 'MNKIKAAIIEDEIPAGRLLHKMLSGLRPDWDIVVLPGSIEGSVKWFQEHPHPDIIFLDIQLTTAFLSLS' A
#
# COMPACT_ATOMS: atom_id res chain seq x y z
N MET A 1 20.86 -9.15 7.36
CA MET A 1 19.77 -8.41 8.03
C MET A 1 18.54 -8.53 7.15
N ASN A 2 17.36 -8.81 7.72
CA ASN A 2 16.14 -8.81 6.93
C ASN A 2 15.85 -7.38 6.48
N LYS A 3 15.50 -7.20 5.21
CA LYS A 3 15.07 -5.89 4.71
C LYS A 3 13.73 -5.55 5.33
N ILE A 4 13.58 -4.31 5.78
CA ILE A 4 12.30 -3.78 6.24
C ILE A 4 11.33 -3.79 5.05
N LYS A 5 10.16 -4.36 5.24
CA LYS A 5 9.08 -4.35 4.25
C LYS A 5 8.06 -3.28 4.60
N ALA A 6 7.80 -2.36 3.68
CA ALA A 6 6.82 -1.29 3.85
C ALA A 6 5.71 -1.44 2.80
N ALA A 7 4.45 -1.27 3.20
CA ALA A 7 3.32 -1.19 2.29
C ALA A 7 2.80 0.25 2.18
N ILE A 8 2.37 0.64 0.98
CA ILE A 8 1.63 1.87 0.70
C ILE A 8 0.23 1.47 0.26
N ILE A 9 -0.79 1.98 0.94
CA ILE A 9 -2.21 1.83 0.57
C ILE A 9 -2.77 3.24 0.34
N GLU A 10 -3.04 3.55 -0.92
CA GLU A 10 -3.42 4.88 -1.39
C GLU A 10 -4.43 4.73 -2.52
N ASP A 11 -5.56 5.44 -2.47
CA ASP A 11 -6.57 5.44 -3.53
C ASP A 11 -6.17 6.33 -4.71
N GLU A 12 -5.47 7.44 -4.44
CA GLU A 12 -4.87 8.30 -5.45
C GLU A 12 -3.54 7.73 -5.98
N ILE A 13 -3.59 7.08 -7.15
CA ILE A 13 -2.41 6.52 -7.83
C ILE A 13 -1.23 7.52 -7.95
N PRO A 14 -1.44 8.79 -8.36
CA PRO A 14 -0.38 9.80 -8.34
C PRO A 14 0.33 9.97 -6.99
N ALA A 15 -0.42 10.04 -5.88
CA ALA A 15 0.11 10.21 -4.53
C ALA A 15 0.92 8.98 -4.10
N GLY A 16 0.38 7.77 -4.33
CA GLY A 16 1.06 6.53 -4.00
C GLY A 16 2.39 6.37 -4.75
N ARG A 17 2.43 6.76 -6.03
CA ARG A 17 3.66 6.76 -6.83
C ARG A 17 4.68 7.79 -6.34
N LEU A 18 4.23 8.98 -5.95
CA LEU A 18 5.10 10.01 -5.39
C LEU A 18 5.73 9.53 -4.09
N LEU A 19 4.93 8.98 -3.18
CA LEU A 19 5.39 8.45 -1.90
C LEU A 19 6.38 7.30 -2.09
N HIS A 20 6.07 6.36 -2.99
CA HIS A 20 6.99 5.28 -3.35
C HIS A 20 8.35 5.84 -3.79
N LYS A 21 8.36 6.80 -4.73
CA LYS A 21 9.60 7.43 -5.22
C LYS A 21 10.41 8.08 -4.09
N MET A 22 9.74 8.78 -3.17
CA MET A 22 10.39 9.42 -2.03
C MET A 22 11.00 8.39 -1.07
N LEU A 23 10.25 7.34 -0.74
CA LEU A 23 10.73 6.27 0.13
C LEU A 23 11.89 5.49 -0.50
N SER A 24 11.83 5.16 -1.79
CA SER A 24 12.94 4.48 -2.48
C SER A 24 14.21 5.32 -2.48
N GLY A 25 14.11 6.64 -2.55
CA GLY A 25 15.27 7.54 -2.45
C GLY A 25 15.84 7.66 -1.04
N LEU A 26 14.97 7.73 -0.02
CA LEU A 26 15.37 7.88 1.39
C LEU A 26 15.78 6.56 2.05
N ARG A 27 15.28 5.43 1.55
CA ARG A 27 15.39 4.09 2.12
C ARG A 27 15.60 3.06 1.00
N PRO A 28 16.76 3.09 0.31
CA PRO A 28 17.03 2.20 -0.82
C PRO A 28 17.08 0.71 -0.45
N ASP A 29 17.31 0.40 0.83
CA ASP A 29 17.36 -0.98 1.33
C ASP A 29 16.00 -1.55 1.73
N TRP A 30 14.93 -0.75 1.71
CA TRP A 30 13.58 -1.21 2.05
C TRP A 30 12.93 -1.93 0.85
N ASP A 31 12.12 -2.93 1.15
CA ASP A 31 11.20 -3.55 0.19
C ASP A 31 9.85 -2.82 0.28
N ILE A 32 9.53 -2.03 -0.74
CA ILE A 32 8.32 -1.18 -0.74
C ILE A 32 7.30 -1.80 -1.69
N VAL A 33 6.13 -2.16 -1.18
CA VAL A 33 5.00 -2.67 -1.96
C VAL A 33 3.88 -1.63 -2.01
N VAL A 34 3.31 -1.41 -3.19
CA VAL A 34 2.09 -0.61 -3.35
C VAL A 34 0.91 -1.57 -3.46
N LEU A 35 -0.05 -1.42 -2.56
CA LEU A 35 -1.25 -2.23 -2.48
C LEU A 35 -2.43 -1.52 -3.16
N PRO A 36 -3.51 -2.24 -3.51
CA PRO A 36 -4.73 -1.60 -4.00
C PRO A 36 -5.27 -0.58 -2.98
N GLY A 37 -5.59 0.63 -3.45
CA GLY A 37 -6.18 1.71 -2.65
C GLY A 37 -7.63 1.51 -2.22
N SER A 38 -8.10 0.26 -2.19
CA SER A 38 -9.41 -0.10 -1.65
C SER A 38 -9.27 -0.96 -0.41
N ILE A 39 -10.26 -0.86 0.48
CA ILE A 39 -10.30 -1.63 1.72
C ILE A 39 -10.32 -3.13 1.40
N GLU A 40 -11.16 -3.56 0.47
CA GLU A 40 -11.34 -4.97 0.11
C GLU A 40 -10.07 -5.55 -0.51
N GLY A 41 -9.41 -4.78 -1.38
CA GLY A 41 -8.16 -5.19 -2.02
C GLY A 41 -7.02 -5.34 -1.01
N SER A 42 -6.93 -4.41 -0.06
CA SER A 42 -5.94 -4.47 1.02
C SER A 42 -6.18 -5.64 1.97
N VAL A 43 -7.43 -5.86 2.42
CA VAL A 43 -7.80 -7.00 3.28
C VAL A 43 -7.45 -8.33 2.62
N LYS A 44 -7.83 -8.50 1.35
CA LYS A 44 -7.50 -9.72 0.60
C LYS A 44 -5.99 -9.95 0.53
N TRP A 45 -5.22 -8.89 0.26
CA TRP A 45 -3.77 -9.02 0.18
C TRP A 45 -3.16 -9.47 1.51
N PHE A 46 -3.59 -8.90 2.64
CA PHE A 46 -3.10 -9.30 3.97
C PHE A 46 -3.47 -10.72 4.37
N GLN A 47 -4.55 -11.29 3.83
CA GLN A 47 -4.92 -12.69 4.06
C GLN A 47 -4.00 -13.66 3.30
N GLU A 48 -3.43 -13.23 2.17
CA GLU A 48 -2.67 -14.08 1.26
C GLU A 48 -1.14 -13.90 1.39
N HIS A 49 -0.68 -12.83 2.05
CA HIS A 49 0.75 -12.46 2.11
C HIS A 49 1.21 -12.15 3.54
N PRO A 50 2.50 -12.36 3.86
CA PRO A 50 3.08 -11.90 5.12
C PRO A 50 2.91 -10.39 5.31
N HIS A 51 2.55 -10.00 6.52
CA HIS A 51 2.39 -8.60 6.89
C HIS A 51 3.71 -7.83 6.74
N PRO A 52 3.67 -6.59 6.23
CA PRO A 52 4.82 -5.69 6.23
C PRO A 52 5.12 -5.20 7.65
N ASP A 53 6.34 -4.70 7.86
CA ASP A 53 6.76 -4.08 9.13
C ASP A 53 6.14 -2.69 9.31
N ILE A 54 5.90 -1.98 8.21
CA ILE A 54 5.39 -0.60 8.20
C ILE A 54 4.27 -0.49 7.15
N ILE A 55 3.21 0.25 7.49
CA ILE A 55 2.12 0.57 6.57
C ILE A 55 1.97 2.09 6.51
N PHE A 56 2.05 2.64 5.30
CA PHE A 56 1.58 3.97 4.95
C PHE A 56 0.18 3.81 4.39
N LEU A 57 -0.79 4.42 5.04
CA LEU A 57 -2.21 4.24 4.76
C LEU A 57 -2.86 5.61 4.64
N ASP A 58 -3.51 5.88 3.51
CA ASP A 58 -4.49 6.95 3.46
C ASP A 58 -5.70 6.57 4.33
N ILE A 59 -6.12 7.50 5.18
CA ILE A 59 -7.29 7.34 6.05
C ILE A 59 -8.58 7.26 5.20
N GLN A 60 -8.62 7.93 4.05
CA GLN A 60 -9.79 7.99 3.19
C GLN A 60 -9.72 6.99 2.04
N LEU A 61 -9.68 5.70 2.36
CA LEU A 61 -9.74 4.67 1.31
C LEU A 61 -11.13 4.55 0.69
N THR A 62 -11.13 4.24 -0.60
CA THR A 62 -12.35 3.84 -1.29
C THR A 62 -12.82 2.48 -0.78
N THR A 63 -14.08 2.40 -0.35
CA THR A 63 -14.79 1.11 -0.31
C THR A 63 -15.17 0.76 -1.74
N ALA A 64 -15.10 -0.52 -2.13
CA ALA A 64 -15.63 -0.96 -3.40
C ALA A 64 -17.13 -0.63 -3.47
N PHE A 65 -17.48 0.54 -4.04
CA PHE A 65 -18.86 0.85 -4.37
C PHE A 65 -19.23 -0.04 -5.54
N LEU A 66 -19.77 -1.22 -5.24
CA LEU A 66 -20.47 -2.02 -6.21
C LEU A 66 -21.63 -1.17 -6.72
N SER A 67 -21.45 -0.56 -7.89
CA SER A 67 -22.55 -0.28 -8.79
C SER A 67 -23.16 -1.65 -9.17
N LEU A 68 -24.01 -2.16 -8.29
CA LEU A 68 -25.01 -3.13 -8.68
C LEU A 68 -26.06 -2.35 -9.46
N SER A 69 -26.24 -2.77 -10.71
CA SER A 69 -27.49 -2.77 -11.48
C SER A 69 -28.71 -2.13 -10.83
#